data_AF-A0AAU4U143-F1
#
_entry.id   AF-A0AAU4U143-F1
#
_cell.length_a   1.000
_cell.length_b   1.000
_cell.length_c   1.000
_cell.angle_alpha   90.00
_cell.angle_beta   90.00
_cell.angle_gamma   90.00
#
_symmetry.space_group_name_H-M   'P 1'
#
loop_
_entity.id
_entity.type
_entity.pdbx_description
1 polymer ?
#
loop_
_entity_poly.entity_id
_entity_poly.type
_entity_poly.pdbx_seq_one_letter_code
_entity_poly.pdbx_strand_id
1 'polypeptide(L)'
;MAPTTVAGATRGPAPAHGIGIWVGAYRPRLLRLVGRIADGWLPSLSAFEDGLAGLARAGRHVDEGAEAAGRDPAAVRRLLNNGTPSPSGGSGALSGPLTQWAEQLAETTIEHGISGYILGGDDTTAIQ
;
A
#
# COMPACT_ATOMS: atom_id res chain seq x y z
N MET A 1 7.28 0.91 26.54
CA MET A 1 6.70 2.26 26.68
C MET A 1 5.41 2.13 27.48
N ALA A 2 5.27 2.81 28.62
CA ALA A 2 4.03 2.76 29.39
C ALA A 2 2.89 3.43 28.60
N PRO A 3 1.64 2.93 28.66
CA PRO A 3 0.52 3.52 27.94
C PRO A 3 0.30 4.97 28.40
N THR A 4 0.35 5.92 27.48
CA THR A 4 0.03 7.32 27.76
C THR A 4 -1.46 7.44 28.06
N THR A 5 -1.82 7.81 29.28
CA THR A 5 -3.20 8.12 29.66
C THR A 5 -3.45 9.62 29.48
N VAL A 6 -4.58 9.95 28.85
CA VAL A 6 -5.09 11.33 28.76
C VAL A 6 -6.28 11.43 29.69
N ALA A 7 -6.29 12.43 30.57
CA ALA A 7 -7.39 12.65 31.50
C ALA A 7 -8.72 12.83 30.75
N GLY A 8 -9.74 12.05 31.12
CA GLY A 8 -11.07 12.09 30.50
C GLY A 8 -11.23 11.27 29.21
N ALA A 9 -10.18 10.64 28.69
CA ALA A 9 -10.29 9.74 27.54
C ALA A 9 -10.59 8.31 27.97
N THR A 10 -11.85 7.88 27.88
CA THR A 10 -12.23 6.47 28.02
C THR A 10 -11.76 5.69 26.80
N ARG A 11 -10.98 4.64 27.00
CA ARG A 11 -10.64 3.69 25.93
C ARG A 11 -11.23 2.32 26.22
N GLY A 12 -11.59 1.61 25.15
CA GLY A 12 -11.96 0.20 25.22
C GLY A 12 -10.77 -0.68 25.67
N PRO A 13 -10.99 -2.00 25.79
CA PRO A 13 -9.90 -2.93 26.08
C PRO A 13 -8.79 -2.82 25.05
N ALA A 14 -7.56 -3.15 25.46
CA ALA A 14 -6.43 -3.20 24.53
C ALA A 14 -6.72 -4.24 23.43
N PRO A 15 -6.34 -3.96 22.16
CA PRO A 15 -6.44 -4.95 21.11
C PRO A 15 -5.69 -6.24 21.44
N ALA A 16 -6.18 -7.38 20.99
CA ALA A 16 -5.57 -8.69 21.24
C ALA A 16 -4.18 -8.87 20.58
N HIS A 17 -3.83 -7.99 19.64
CA HIS A 17 -2.57 -7.97 18.91
C HIS A 17 -2.22 -6.52 18.53
N GLY A 18 -0.98 -6.28 18.08
CA GLY A 18 -0.59 -4.97 17.56
C GLY A 18 -1.42 -4.57 16.34
N ILE A 19 -2.02 -3.39 16.36
CA ILE A 19 -2.78 -2.86 15.23
C ILE A 19 -1.81 -2.18 14.27
N GLY A 20 -1.70 -2.71 13.06
CA GLY A 20 -0.88 -2.10 12.02
C GLY A 20 -1.42 -0.74 11.57
N ILE A 21 -0.53 0.22 11.40
CA ILE A 21 -0.83 1.57 10.89
C ILE A 21 -0.47 1.61 9.40
N TRP A 22 -1.50 1.74 8.56
CA TRP A 22 -1.38 1.78 7.10
C TRP A 22 -1.75 3.16 6.58
N VAL A 23 -0.89 3.77 5.77
CA VAL A 23 -1.08 5.15 5.34
C VAL A 23 -1.11 5.24 3.81
N GLY A 24 -2.17 5.83 3.28
CA GLY A 24 -2.22 6.29 1.89
C GLY A 24 -1.50 7.64 1.76
N ALA A 25 -0.38 7.65 1.05
CA ALA A 25 0.46 8.84 0.89
C ALA A 25 1.06 8.91 -0.51
N TYR A 26 1.23 10.14 -1.02
CA TYR A 26 1.72 10.39 -2.38
C TYR A 26 2.81 11.46 -2.46
N ARG A 27 2.91 12.35 -1.45
CA ARG A 27 3.86 13.48 -1.45
C ARG A 27 5.12 13.14 -0.66
N PRO A 28 6.32 13.59 -1.09
CA PRO A 28 7.59 13.16 -0.50
C PRO A 28 7.69 13.33 1.02
N ARG A 29 7.19 14.44 1.58
CA ARG A 29 7.21 14.67 3.03
C ARG A 29 6.41 13.61 3.80
N LEU A 30 5.23 13.24 3.28
CA LEU A 30 4.37 12.25 3.93
C LEU A 30 4.90 10.84 3.69
N LEU A 31 5.43 10.53 2.51
CA LEU A 31 6.07 9.24 2.21
C LEU A 31 7.25 8.97 3.16
N ARG A 32 8.09 9.97 3.44
CA ARG A 32 9.14 9.84 4.45
C ARG A 32 8.59 9.63 5.86
N LEU A 33 7.43 10.22 6.19
CA LEU A 33 6.77 9.93 7.47
C LEU A 33 6.31 8.47 7.55
N VAL A 34 5.73 7.94 6.48
CA VAL A 34 5.35 6.51 6.38
C VAL A 34 6.57 5.63 6.66
N GLY A 35 7.69 5.89 5.99
CA GLY A 35 8.95 5.20 6.24
C GLY A 35 9.39 5.21 7.70
N ARG A 36 9.26 6.37 8.38
CA ARG A 36 9.70 6.52 9.78
C ARG A 36 8.82 5.78 10.78
N ILE A 37 7.49 5.74 10.60
CA ILE A 37 6.58 5.34 11.69
C ILE A 37 5.49 4.34 11.32
N ALA A 38 5.16 4.14 10.05
CA ALA A 38 4.05 3.27 9.66
C ALA A 38 4.51 1.81 9.52
N ASP A 39 3.53 0.91 9.61
CA ASP A 39 3.70 -0.52 9.34
C ASP A 39 3.45 -0.84 7.86
N GLY A 40 2.72 0.04 7.15
CA GLY A 40 2.52 -0.12 5.72
C GLY A 40 2.15 1.13 4.95
N TRP A 41 2.34 1.03 3.64
CA TRP A 41 2.03 2.04 2.65
C TRP A 41 0.98 1.49 1.68
N LEU A 42 -0.13 2.21 1.50
CA LEU A 42 -1.26 1.80 0.64
C LEU A 42 -1.68 2.94 -0.29
N PRO A 43 -0.97 3.18 -1.41
CA PRO A 43 -1.42 4.08 -2.45
C PRO A 43 -2.44 3.41 -3.40
N SER A 44 -3.18 4.23 -4.13
CA SER A 44 -3.89 3.83 -5.34
C SER A 44 -3.00 4.06 -6.56
N LEU A 45 -2.90 3.08 -7.47
CA LEU A 45 -2.01 3.21 -8.64
C LEU A 45 -2.43 4.36 -9.55
N SER A 46 -3.74 4.60 -9.70
CA SER A 46 -4.29 5.68 -10.53
C SER A 46 -3.92 7.09 -10.09
N ALA A 47 -3.39 7.26 -8.87
CA ALA A 47 -2.91 8.54 -8.37
C ALA A 47 -1.47 8.87 -8.85
N PHE A 48 -0.81 7.96 -9.58
CA PHE A 48 0.49 8.19 -10.19
C PHE A 48 0.34 8.38 -11.71
N GLU A 49 0.66 9.58 -12.20
CA GLU A 49 0.60 9.91 -13.63
C GLU A 49 1.50 8.97 -14.47
N ASP A 50 2.65 8.58 -13.95
CA ASP A 50 3.61 7.67 -14.60
C ASP A 50 3.41 6.19 -14.21
N GLY A 51 2.24 5.84 -13.65
CA GLY A 51 1.92 4.47 -13.23
C GLY A 51 2.98 3.86 -12.30
N LEU A 52 3.48 2.67 -12.65
CA LEU A 52 4.46 1.92 -11.85
C LEU A 52 5.80 2.67 -11.68
N ALA A 53 6.22 3.46 -12.68
CA ALA A 53 7.43 4.28 -12.52
C ALA A 53 7.21 5.35 -11.44
N GLY A 54 6.04 5.99 -11.42
CA GLY A 54 5.66 6.94 -10.36
C GLY A 54 5.61 6.29 -8.97
N LEU A 55 5.02 5.09 -8.89
CA LEU A 55 4.99 4.27 -7.67
C LEU A 55 6.42 3.96 -7.17
N ALA A 56 7.32 3.51 -8.04
CA ALA A 56 8.71 3.22 -7.69
C ALA A 56 9.45 4.45 -7.15
N ARG A 57 9.24 5.63 -7.77
CA ARG A 57 9.82 6.88 -7.26
C ARG A 57 9.28 7.25 -5.88
N ALA A 58 7.98 7.06 -5.64
CA ALA A 58 7.37 7.31 -4.34
C ALA A 58 7.86 6.31 -3.28
N GLY A 59 8.06 5.04 -3.64
CA GLY A 59 8.62 4.00 -2.77
C GLY A 59 9.99 4.38 -2.20
N ARG A 60 10.87 4.98 -3.01
CA ARG A 60 12.18 5.46 -2.53
C ARG A 60 12.08 6.48 -1.39
N HIS A 61 11.05 7.33 -1.38
CA HIS A 61 10.86 8.26 -0.27
C HIS A 61 10.38 7.56 1.01
N VAL A 62 9.70 6.42 0.89
CA VAL A 62 9.38 5.56 2.04
C VAL A 62 10.66 4.95 2.57
N ASP A 63 11.51 4.42 1.69
CA ASP A 63 12.79 3.80 2.06
C ASP A 63 13.73 4.80 2.74
N GLU A 64 13.91 5.99 2.14
CA GLU A 64 14.64 7.12 2.75
C GLU A 64 14.13 7.45 4.16
N GLY A 65 12.81 7.40 4.36
CA GLY A 65 12.18 7.64 5.65
C GLY A 65 12.50 6.56 6.68
N ALA A 66 12.46 5.29 6.26
CA ALA A 66 12.78 4.15 7.14
C ALA A 66 14.26 4.16 7.53
N GLU A 67 15.15 4.31 6.55
CA GLU A 67 16.60 4.37 6.76
C GLU A 67 17.00 5.53 7.69
N ALA A 68 16.42 6.72 7.48
CA ALA A 68 16.68 7.88 8.34
C ALA A 68 16.22 7.68 9.79
N ALA A 69 15.32 6.73 10.05
CA ALA A 69 14.89 6.33 11.40
C ALA A 69 15.62 5.07 11.92
N GLY A 70 16.60 4.54 11.19
CA GLY A 70 17.30 3.30 11.55
C GLY A 70 16.43 2.05 11.47
N ARG A 71 15.36 2.09 10.65
CA ARG A 71 14.47 0.95 10.39
C ARG A 71 14.85 0.28 9.08
N ASP A 72 14.66 -1.03 9.00
CA ASP A 72 14.70 -1.76 7.74
C ASP A 72 13.53 -1.30 6.84
N PRO A 73 13.77 -0.81 5.60
CA PRO A 73 12.70 -0.49 4.65
C PRO A 73 11.72 -1.64 4.37
N ALA A 74 12.15 -2.89 4.52
CA ALA A 74 11.29 -4.07 4.38
C ALA A 74 10.26 -4.19 5.51
N ALA A 75 10.47 -3.52 6.65
CA ALA A 75 9.49 -3.46 7.74
C ALA A 75 8.24 -2.65 7.37
N VAL A 76 8.27 -1.87 6.29
CA VAL A 76 7.11 -1.15 5.76
C VAL A 76 6.46 -1.99 4.66
N ARG A 77 5.34 -2.63 4.99
CA ARG A 77 4.61 -3.50 4.06
C ARG A 77 3.94 -2.65 2.96
N ARG A 78 4.19 -2.98 1.70
CA ARG A 78 3.62 -2.26 0.55
C ARG A 78 2.38 -2.98 0.06
N LEU A 79 1.28 -2.24 -0.03
CA LEU A 79 0.01 -2.69 -0.58
C LEU A 79 -0.37 -1.77 -1.74
N LEU A 80 -1.13 -2.26 -2.72
CA LEU A 80 -1.56 -1.44 -3.84
C LEU A 80 -3.07 -1.55 -4.04
N ASN A 81 -3.77 -0.40 -4.07
CA ASN A 81 -5.15 -0.33 -4.51
C ASN A 81 -5.19 -0.17 -6.04
N ASN A 82 -5.72 -1.17 -6.73
CA ASN A 82 -5.78 -1.23 -8.19
C ASN A 82 -7.12 -0.73 -8.75
N GLY A 83 -8.08 -0.38 -7.90
CA GLY A 83 -9.44 -0.04 -8.33
C GLY A 83 -10.20 -1.27 -8.86
N THR A 84 -11.26 -1.02 -9.63
CA THR A 84 -12.09 -2.09 -10.21
C THR A 84 -11.43 -2.62 -11.48
N PRO A 85 -11.06 -3.91 -11.54
CA PRO A 85 -10.44 -4.47 -12.72
C PRO A 85 -11.48 -4.72 -13.83
N SER A 86 -11.05 -4.78 -15.09
CA SER A 86 -11.95 -4.94 -16.24
C SER A 86 -11.47 -6.04 -17.20
N PRO A 87 -12.08 -7.24 -17.17
CA PRO A 87 -11.73 -8.34 -18.06
C PRO A 87 -12.00 -8.02 -19.53
N SER A 88 -12.99 -7.17 -19.80
CA SER A 88 -13.47 -6.79 -21.12
C SER A 88 -12.65 -5.68 -21.79
N GLY A 89 -11.60 -5.19 -21.11
CA GLY A 89 -10.79 -4.04 -21.53
C GLY A 89 -11.23 -2.72 -20.88
N GLY A 90 -10.31 -1.76 -20.83
CA GLY A 90 -10.47 -0.45 -20.20
C GLY A 90 -9.15 0.30 -20.06
N SER A 91 -9.21 1.57 -19.64
CA SER A 91 -8.04 2.37 -19.28
C SER A 91 -7.81 2.27 -17.77
N GLY A 92 -7.07 1.26 -17.32
CA GLY A 92 -6.76 1.05 -15.91
C GLY A 92 -5.81 -0.14 -15.71
N ALA A 93 -5.16 -0.23 -14.55
CA ALA A 93 -4.40 -1.44 -14.19
C ALA A 93 -5.31 -2.67 -14.17
N LEU A 94 -4.76 -3.83 -14.52
CA LEU A 94 -5.50 -5.09 -14.60
C LEU A 94 -6.69 -5.00 -15.58
N SER A 95 -6.42 -4.50 -16.78
CA SER A 95 -7.35 -4.53 -17.92
C SER A 95 -6.90 -5.61 -18.91
N GLY A 96 -7.83 -6.47 -19.34
CA GLY A 96 -7.55 -7.57 -20.27
C GLY A 96 -7.70 -8.96 -19.65
N PRO A 97 -7.20 -10.03 -20.30
CA PRO A 97 -7.36 -11.41 -19.84
C PRO A 97 -6.69 -11.68 -18.48
N LEU A 98 -7.23 -12.63 -17.70
CA LEU A 98 -6.72 -12.99 -16.37
C LEU A 98 -5.25 -13.43 -16.35
N THR A 99 -4.77 -14.09 -17.42
CA THR A 99 -3.36 -14.48 -17.54
C THR A 99 -2.43 -13.27 -17.54
N GLN A 100 -2.85 -12.19 -18.21
CA GLN A 100 -2.11 -10.93 -18.23
C GLN A 100 -2.10 -10.27 -16.84
N TRP A 101 -3.19 -10.40 -16.06
CA TRP A 101 -3.21 -9.88 -14.70
C TRP A 101 -2.23 -10.61 -13.81
N ALA A 102 -2.15 -11.94 -13.92
CA ALA A 102 -1.19 -12.73 -13.16
C ALA A 102 0.26 -12.30 -13.44
N GLU A 103 0.61 -12.05 -14.70
CA GLU A 103 1.92 -11.52 -15.09
C GLU A 103 2.17 -10.12 -14.51
N GLN A 104 1.22 -9.19 -14.67
CA GLN A 104 1.34 -7.83 -14.13
C GLN A 104 1.51 -7.80 -12.60
N LEU A 105 0.76 -8.65 -11.88
CA LEU A 105 0.86 -8.76 -10.43
C LEU A 105 2.20 -9.37 -10.00
N ALA A 106 2.68 -10.40 -10.71
CA ALA A 106 3.98 -11.01 -10.44
C ALA A 106 5.13 -10.02 -10.66
N GLU A 107 5.14 -9.32 -11.80
CA GLU A 107 6.12 -8.27 -12.11
C GLU A 107 6.09 -7.16 -11.04
N THR A 108 4.91 -6.64 -10.72
CA THR A 108 4.76 -5.60 -9.68
C THR A 108 5.24 -6.08 -8.30
N THR A 109 5.05 -7.37 -7.98
CA THR A 109 5.51 -7.95 -6.72
C THR A 109 7.04 -8.01 -6.67
N ILE A 110 7.65 -8.52 -7.74
CA ILE A 110 9.10 -8.76 -7.81
C ILE A 110 9.86 -7.44 -7.94
N GLU A 111 9.41 -6.54 -8.81
CA GLU A 111 10.15 -5.31 -9.14
C GLU A 111 9.90 -4.15 -8.17
N HIS A 112 8.72 -4.10 -7.54
CA HIS A 112 8.33 -2.98 -6.68
C HIS A 112 8.05 -3.37 -5.23
N GLY A 113 8.21 -4.66 -4.89
CA GLY A 113 8.05 -5.16 -3.53
C GLY A 113 6.62 -5.02 -2.99
N ILE A 114 5.61 -4.93 -3.88
CA ILE A 114 4.20 -4.94 -3.47
C ILE A 114 3.86 -6.34 -2.97
N SER A 115 3.21 -6.40 -1.80
CA SER A 115 2.98 -7.64 -1.05
C SER A 115 1.50 -7.93 -0.80
N GLY A 116 0.62 -7.08 -1.33
CA GLY A 116 -0.81 -7.25 -1.24
C GLY A 116 -1.51 -6.28 -2.17
N TYR A 117 -2.62 -6.75 -2.74
CA TYR A 117 -3.38 -6.03 -3.76
C TYR A 117 -4.83 -5.93 -3.31
N ILE A 118 -5.40 -4.74 -3.45
CA ILE A 118 -6.81 -4.47 -3.18
C ILE A 118 -7.48 -4.25 -4.52
N LEU A 119 -8.49 -5.07 -4.81
CA LEU A 119 -9.34 -4.97 -5.98
C LEU A 119 -10.70 -4.43 -5.53
N GLY A 120 -11.18 -3.39 -6.20
CA GLY A 120 -12.55 -2.90 -6.05
C GLY A 120 -13.51 -3.76 -6.87
N GLY A 121 -14.73 -3.90 -6.40
CA GLY A 121 -15.79 -4.62 -7.13
C GLY A 121 -16.98 -4.96 -6.24
N ASP A 122 -18.12 -5.13 -6.88
CA ASP A 122 -19.38 -5.59 -6.29
C ASP A 122 -19.91 -6.88 -6.97
N ASP A 123 -19.30 -7.28 -8.10
CA ASP A 123 -19.56 -8.55 -8.77
C ASP A 123 -18.73 -9.69 -8.17
N THR A 124 -19.42 -10.67 -7.58
CA THR A 124 -18.81 -11.84 -6.96
C THR A 124 -18.24 -12.84 -7.96
N THR A 125 -18.54 -12.69 -9.26
CA THR A 125 -18.07 -13.59 -10.33
C THR A 125 -16.80 -13.11 -11.02
N ALA A 126 -16.34 -11.87 -10.76
CA ALA A 126 -15.23 -11.25 -11.49
C ALA A 126 -13.84 -11.87 -11.25
N ILE A 127 -13.71 -12.77 -10.27
CA ILE A 127 -12.43 -13.40 -9.85
C ILE A 127 -12.51 -14.94 -9.77
N GLN A 128 -13.56 -15.54 -10.32
CA GLN A 128 -13.75 -17.00 -10.39
C GLN A 128 -13.14 -17.56 -11.68
#